data_AF-A0A497QFK2-F1
#
_entry.id   AF-A0A497QFK2-F1
#
_cell.length_a   1.000
_cell.length_b   1.000
_cell.length_c   1.000
_cell.angle_alpha   90.00
_cell.angle_beta   90.00
_cell.angle_gamma   90.00
#
_symmetry.space_group_name_H-M   'P 1'
#
loop_
_entity.id
_entity.type
_entity.pdbx_description
1 polymer ?
#
loop_
_entity_poly.entity_id
_entity_poly.type
_entity_poly.pdbx_seq_one_letter_code
_entity_poly.pdbx_strand_id
1 'polypeptide(L)'
;SIIDIHAVDSKYAIMERRKTEMDEGIPDWVSHDSGVPRQWMRDKKSTNRFYLYPAPKEEITLAIQCLRLPMLETVDTEFDFNMLYQPALVDAVVFLAESIDSEESSSQKSSKFYGIMKKVLGEDSKEGDKIEEAQN
;
A
#
# COMPACT_ATOMS: atom_id res chain seq x y z
N SER A 1 -10.57 -2.36 -0.49
CA SER A 1 -9.91 -1.06 -0.67
C SER A 1 -10.23 -0.20 0.53
N ILE A 2 -9.20 0.26 1.25
CA ILE A 2 -9.34 1.24 2.32
C ILE A 2 -9.18 2.61 1.66
N ILE A 3 -10.17 3.48 1.82
CA ILE A 3 -10.22 4.84 1.27
C ILE A 3 -10.38 5.79 2.45
N ASP A 4 -9.51 6.76 2.61
CA ASP A 4 -9.63 7.77 3.65
C ASP A 4 -9.56 9.16 3.02
N ILE A 5 -10.51 10.03 3.35
CA ILE A 5 -10.61 11.38 2.77
C ILE A 5 -10.25 12.37 3.87
N HIS A 6 -9.15 13.09 3.65
CA HIS A 6 -8.53 13.95 4.68
C HIS A 6 -8.89 15.42 4.52
N ALA A 7 -9.01 15.90 3.29
CA ALA A 7 -9.28 17.31 3.04
C ALA A 7 -10.04 17.59 1.74
N VAL A 8 -10.71 18.75 1.72
CA VAL A 8 -11.26 19.41 0.54
C VAL A 8 -10.33 20.56 0.15
N ASP A 9 -9.96 20.62 -1.13
CA ASP A 9 -9.05 21.59 -1.75
C ASP A 9 -7.71 21.74 -1.01
N SER A 10 -7.28 20.67 -0.33
CA SER A 10 -6.10 20.64 0.55
C SER A 10 -6.08 21.74 1.63
N LYS A 11 -7.26 22.30 1.96
CA LYS A 11 -7.41 23.43 2.89
C LYS A 11 -8.32 23.11 4.07
N TYR A 12 -9.43 22.42 3.83
CA TYR A 12 -10.43 22.14 4.84
C TYR A 12 -10.40 20.67 5.21
N ALA A 13 -10.13 20.38 6.49
CA ALA A 13 -10.24 19.02 7.01
C ALA A 13 -11.69 18.53 6.92
N ILE A 14 -11.87 17.28 6.53
CA ILE A 14 -13.18 16.64 6.39
C ILE A 14 -13.24 15.40 7.28
N MET A 15 -14.38 15.17 7.96
CA MET A 15 -14.51 14.07 8.92
C MET A 15 -15.35 12.93 8.35
N GLU A 16 -14.93 11.69 8.58
CA GLU A 16 -15.76 10.53 8.29
C GLU A 16 -16.92 10.46 9.29
N ARG A 17 -18.14 10.30 8.77
CA ARG A 17 -19.37 10.04 9.53
C ARG A 17 -20.02 8.76 9.02
N ARG A 18 -20.74 8.07 9.89
CA ARG A 18 -21.61 6.96 9.47
C ARG A 18 -22.94 7.51 8.99
N LYS A 19 -23.49 6.89 7.95
CA LYS A 19 -24.82 7.25 7.42
C LYS A 19 -25.91 7.25 8.51
N THR A 20 -25.90 6.27 9.41
CA THR A 20 -26.88 6.19 10.51
C THR A 20 -26.81 7.41 11.43
N GLU A 21 -25.61 7.92 11.71
CA GLU A 21 -25.45 9.09 12.57
C GLU A 21 -25.87 10.39 11.85
N MET A 22 -25.74 10.43 10.52
CA MET A 22 -26.27 11.52 9.70
C MET A 22 -27.80 11.46 9.63
N ASP A 23 -28.37 10.28 9.40
CA ASP A 23 -29.83 10.08 9.36
C ASP A 23 -30.48 10.38 10.72
N GLU A 24 -29.81 10.09 11.83
CA GLU A 24 -30.29 10.41 13.19
C GLU A 24 -30.08 11.88 13.57
N GLY A 25 -28.93 12.45 13.23
CA GLY A 25 -28.58 13.82 13.64
C GLY A 25 -29.16 14.91 12.73
N ILE A 26 -29.36 14.61 11.45
CA ILE A 26 -29.82 15.53 10.41
C ILE A 26 -30.70 14.76 9.40
N PRO A 27 -31.95 14.39 9.70
CA PRO A 27 -32.75 13.47 8.88
C PRO A 27 -32.97 13.89 7.42
N ASP A 28 -32.88 15.19 7.13
CA ASP A 28 -33.07 15.83 5.83
C ASP A 28 -31.76 16.27 5.16
N TRP A 29 -30.62 15.75 5.63
CA TRP A 29 -29.28 16.11 5.12
C TRP A 29 -29.12 15.96 3.60
N VAL A 30 -29.91 15.09 2.98
CA VAL A 30 -29.88 14.82 1.53
C VAL A 30 -30.48 15.97 0.72
N SER A 31 -31.41 16.72 1.31
CA SER A 31 -32.12 17.85 0.67
C SER A 31 -31.57 19.23 1.06
N HIS A 32 -30.51 19.27 1.87
CA HIS A 32 -29.89 20.53 2.25
C HIS A 32 -29.23 21.25 1.08
N ASP A 33 -29.18 22.58 1.21
CA ASP A 33 -28.50 23.44 0.26
C ASP A 33 -27.03 23.04 0.08
N SER A 34 -26.55 23.19 -1.16
CA SER A 34 -25.15 22.93 -1.49
C SER A 34 -24.21 23.91 -0.78
N GLY A 35 -23.04 23.43 -0.37
CA GLY A 35 -22.06 24.20 0.37
C GLY A 35 -20.66 23.57 0.32
N VAL A 36 -19.77 23.99 1.22
CA VAL A 36 -18.44 23.39 1.36
C VAL A 36 -18.57 22.10 2.18
N PRO A 37 -18.18 20.93 1.64
CA PRO A 37 -18.27 19.69 2.39
C PRO A 37 -17.43 19.71 3.67
N ARG A 38 -18.03 19.22 4.76
CA ARG A 38 -17.39 19.11 6.08
C ARG A 38 -17.36 17.69 6.60
N GLN A 39 -18.21 16.84 6.05
CA GLN A 39 -18.32 15.44 6.40
C GLN A 39 -18.34 14.61 5.14
N TRP A 40 -17.80 13.40 5.23
CA TRP A 40 -17.91 12.39 4.20
C TRP A 40 -18.38 11.08 4.82
N MET A 41 -18.95 10.22 4.00
CA MET A 41 -19.46 8.93 4.43
C MET A 41 -19.13 7.86 3.40
N ARG A 42 -18.78 6.67 3.90
CA ARG A 42 -18.57 5.50 3.04
C ARG A 42 -19.91 4.86 2.66
N ASP A 43 -20.04 4.44 1.41
CA ASP A 43 -21.16 3.58 1.00
C ASP A 43 -20.93 2.15 1.53
N LYS A 44 -21.89 1.62 2.29
CA LYS A 44 -21.83 0.24 2.80
C LYS A 44 -21.90 -0.80 1.69
N LYS A 45 -22.52 -0.47 0.55
CA LYS A 45 -22.69 -1.41 -0.58
C LYS A 45 -21.55 -1.36 -1.58
N SER A 46 -20.75 -0.30 -1.58
CA SER A 46 -19.67 -0.10 -2.54
C SER A 46 -18.46 0.51 -1.89
N THR A 47 -17.32 -0.18 -1.99
CA THR A 47 -16.04 0.29 -1.46
C THR A 47 -15.47 1.49 -2.21
N ASN A 48 -15.97 1.77 -3.42
CA ASN A 48 -15.48 2.85 -4.30
C ASN A 48 -16.45 4.05 -4.36
N ARG A 49 -17.55 4.01 -3.62
CA ARG A 49 -18.50 5.13 -3.55
C ARG A 49 -18.49 5.74 -2.17
N PHE A 50 -18.59 7.06 -2.14
CA PHE A 50 -18.67 7.85 -0.94
C PHE A 50 -19.64 9.00 -1.17
N TYR A 51 -20.15 9.54 -0.07
CA TYR A 51 -21.04 10.70 -0.06
C TYR A 51 -20.32 11.85 0.63
N LEU A 52 -20.55 13.07 0.15
CA LEU A 52 -20.08 14.29 0.77
C LEU A 52 -21.26 15.07 1.31
N TYR A 53 -21.08 15.71 2.46
CA TYR A 53 -22.09 16.57 3.05
C TYR A 53 -21.48 17.87 3.60
N PRO A 54 -22.11 19.05 3.34
CA PRO A 54 -23.16 19.26 2.34
C PRO A 54 -22.71 18.94 0.91
N ALA A 55 -23.65 18.84 -0.03
CA ALA A 55 -23.31 18.63 -1.44
C ALA A 55 -22.44 19.80 -1.94
N PRO A 56 -21.35 19.54 -2.69
CA PRO A 56 -20.46 20.60 -3.15
C PRO A 56 -21.19 21.54 -4.10
N LYS A 57 -21.01 22.86 -3.91
CA LYS A 57 -21.62 23.89 -4.77
C LYS A 57 -20.92 24.06 -6.12
N GLU A 58 -19.63 23.76 -6.16
CA GLU A 58 -18.74 23.89 -7.30
C GLU A 58 -17.83 22.66 -7.37
N GLU A 59 -17.03 22.54 -8.43
CA GLU A 59 -16.01 21.49 -8.50
C GLU A 59 -15.01 21.64 -7.37
N ILE A 60 -14.74 20.53 -6.68
CA ILE A 60 -13.81 20.48 -5.55
C ILE A 60 -12.79 19.36 -5.75
N THR A 61 -11.61 19.55 -5.21
CA THR A 61 -10.56 18.52 -5.17
C THR A 61 -10.56 17.84 -3.80
N LEU A 62 -10.50 16.52 -3.77
CA LEU A 62 -10.40 15.76 -2.52
C LEU A 62 -8.99 15.20 -2.34
N ALA A 63 -8.43 15.41 -1.16
CA ALA A 63 -7.21 14.72 -0.73
C ALA A 63 -7.60 13.34 -0.18
N ILE A 64 -7.35 12.30 -0.98
CA ILE A 64 -7.73 10.92 -0.68
C ILE A 64 -6.48 10.06 -0.52
N GLN A 65 -6.41 9.32 0.58
CA GLN A 65 -5.48 8.22 0.76
C GLN A 65 -6.19 6.92 0.42
N CYS A 66 -5.65 6.12 -0.50
CA CYS A 66 -6.21 4.82 -0.82
C CYS A 66 -5.13 3.74 -0.81
N LEU A 67 -5.47 2.59 -0.22
CA LEU A 67 -4.68 1.37 -0.38
C LEU A 67 -5.12 0.71 -1.69
N ARG A 68 -4.40 1.04 -2.77
CA ARG A 68 -4.53 0.36 -4.06
C ARG A 68 -3.86 -1.01 -3.93
N LEU A 69 -4.65 -2.08 -4.08
CA LEU A 69 -4.11 -3.43 -4.25
C LEU A 69 -3.32 -3.46 -5.57
N PRO A 70 -2.15 -4.14 -5.64
CA PRO A 70 -1.45 -4.35 -6.89
C PRO A 70 -2.44 -4.93 -7.89
N MET A 71 -2.59 -4.27 -9.03
CA MET A 71 -3.44 -4.76 -10.09
C MET A 71 -2.78 -6.03 -10.63
N LEU A 72 -3.57 -7.07 -10.92
CA LEU A 72 -3.07 -8.23 -11.67
C LEU A 72 -2.69 -7.70 -13.06
N GLU A 73 -1.41 -7.45 -13.25
CA GLU A 73 -0.89 -7.02 -14.53
C GLU A 73 -0.95 -8.19 -15.51
N THR A 74 -1.49 -7.93 -16.70
CA THR A 74 -1.42 -8.85 -17.82
C THR A 74 0.02 -8.89 -18.35
N VAL A 75 0.39 -9.95 -19.06
CA VAL A 75 1.77 -10.21 -19.54
C VAL A 75 2.39 -9.02 -20.31
N ASP A 76 1.58 -8.14 -20.88
CA ASP A 76 2.00 -7.02 -21.73
C ASP A 76 2.02 -5.65 -21.02
N THR A 77 1.85 -5.59 -19.69
CA THR A 77 1.94 -4.30 -18.98
C THR A 77 3.41 -3.91 -18.77
N GLU A 78 3.77 -2.70 -19.18
CA GLU A 78 5.09 -2.13 -18.88
C GLU A 78 5.20 -1.84 -17.38
N PHE A 79 5.98 -2.67 -16.68
CA PHE A 79 6.30 -2.48 -15.28
C PHE A 79 7.47 -1.49 -15.14
N ASP A 80 7.23 -0.35 -14.48
CA ASP A 80 8.29 0.61 -14.14
C ASP A 80 9.18 0.03 -13.03
N PHE A 81 10.20 -0.71 -13.46
CA PHE A 81 11.15 -1.36 -12.57
C PHE A 81 12.19 -0.35 -12.09
N ASN A 82 12.24 -0.13 -10.77
CA ASN A 82 13.31 0.66 -10.19
C ASN A 82 14.66 -0.06 -10.36
N MET A 83 15.52 0.49 -11.22
CA MET A 83 16.84 -0.06 -11.54
C MET A 83 17.75 -0.28 -10.31
N LEU A 84 17.47 0.37 -9.17
CA LEU A 84 18.19 0.13 -7.90
C LEU A 84 18.12 -1.34 -7.45
N TYR A 85 17.01 -2.03 -7.74
CA TYR A 85 16.82 -3.43 -7.35
C TYR A 85 17.31 -4.42 -8.40
N GLN A 86 17.80 -3.96 -9.55
CA GLN A 86 18.25 -4.82 -10.64
C GLN A 86 19.33 -5.83 -10.21
N PRO A 87 20.35 -5.44 -9.41
CA PRO A 87 21.36 -6.40 -8.94
C PRO A 87 20.75 -7.51 -8.07
N ALA A 88 19.86 -7.17 -7.14
CA ALA A 88 19.18 -8.14 -6.27
C ALA A 88 18.33 -9.13 -7.09
N LEU A 89 17.64 -8.64 -8.12
CA LEU A 89 16.83 -9.50 -9.00
C LEU A 89 17.71 -10.47 -9.79
N VAL A 90 18.84 -10.01 -10.34
CA VAL A 90 19.79 -10.87 -11.04
C VAL A 90 20.34 -11.95 -10.11
N ASP A 91 20.77 -11.57 -8.90
CA ASP A 91 21.27 -12.52 -7.91
C ASP A 91 20.19 -13.53 -7.47
N ALA A 92 18.92 -13.10 -7.36
CA ALA A 92 17.79 -13.98 -7.07
C ALA A 92 17.57 -15.02 -8.18
N VAL A 93 17.63 -14.61 -9.45
CA VAL A 93 17.47 -15.51 -10.60
C VAL A 93 18.62 -16.51 -10.67
N VAL A 94 19.86 -16.06 -10.45
CA VAL A 94 21.03 -16.95 -10.42
C VAL A 94 20.95 -17.93 -9.24
N PHE A 95 20.54 -17.46 -8.06
CA PHE A 95 20.27 -18.33 -6.91
C PHE A 95 19.24 -19.42 -7.26
N LEU A 96 18.10 -19.04 -7.85
CA LEU A 96 17.06 -19.99 -8.22
C LEU A 96 17.57 -21.01 -9.24
N ALA A 97 18.29 -20.58 -10.28
CA ALA A 97 18.85 -21.46 -11.29
C ALA A 97 19.84 -22.48 -10.69
N GLU A 98 20.79 -22.01 -9.87
CA GLU A 98 21.80 -22.86 -9.22
C GLU A 98 21.21 -23.74 -8.10
N SER A 99 20.10 -23.33 -7.49
CA SER A 99 19.43 -24.12 -6.44
C SER A 99 18.69 -25.34 -7.01
N ILE A 100 18.21 -25.25 -8.25
CA ILE A 100 17.52 -26.33 -8.95
C ILE A 100 18.55 -27.32 -9.52
N ASP A 101 19.70 -26.81 -9.98
CA ASP A 101 20.79 -27.61 -10.58
C ASP A 101 21.78 -28.12 -9.52
N SER A 102 21.29 -28.75 -8.46
CA SER A 102 22.08 -29.08 -7.27
C SER A 102 22.99 -30.31 -7.47
N GLU A 103 24.22 -30.09 -7.92
CA GLU A 103 25.37 -30.94 -7.64
C GLU A 103 26.16 -30.28 -6.48
N GLU A 104 26.86 -31.03 -5.63
CA GLU A 104 27.38 -30.55 -4.33
C GLU A 104 28.18 -29.22 -4.38
N SER A 105 28.78 -28.90 -5.53
CA SER A 105 29.47 -27.61 -5.79
C SER A 105 28.55 -26.42 -6.13
N SER A 106 27.39 -26.63 -6.78
CA SER A 106 26.42 -25.57 -7.09
C SER A 106 25.63 -25.14 -5.84
N SER A 107 25.49 -26.01 -4.84
CA SER A 107 24.94 -25.67 -3.52
C SER A 107 25.73 -24.55 -2.81
N GLN A 108 27.07 -24.54 -2.93
CA GLN A 108 27.89 -23.47 -2.37
C GLN A 108 27.79 -22.16 -3.18
N LYS A 109 27.45 -22.23 -4.47
CA LYS A 109 27.28 -21.05 -5.33
C LYS A 109 25.92 -20.40 -5.09
N SER A 110 24.85 -21.18 -5.05
CA SER A 110 23.50 -20.70 -4.79
C SER A 110 23.42 -19.96 -3.44
N SER A 111 24.01 -20.52 -2.39
CA SER A 111 24.07 -19.89 -1.05
C SER A 111 24.74 -18.49 -1.07
N LYS A 112 25.78 -18.29 -1.91
CA LYS A 112 26.43 -16.98 -2.05
C LYS A 112 25.53 -15.94 -2.70
N PHE A 113 24.87 -16.30 -3.81
CA PHE A 113 23.95 -15.40 -4.50
C PHE A 113 22.75 -15.04 -3.63
N TYR A 114 22.24 -15.99 -2.85
CA TYR A 114 21.20 -15.73 -1.85
C TYR A 114 21.65 -14.71 -0.79
N GLY A 115 22.89 -14.85 -0.28
CA GLY A 115 23.46 -13.90 0.67
C GLY A 115 23.61 -12.48 0.10
N ILE A 116 24.10 -12.36 -1.15
CA ILE A 116 24.26 -11.07 -1.82
C ILE A 116 22.88 -10.40 -2.05
N MET A 117 21.89 -11.17 -2.53
CA MET A 117 20.53 -10.69 -2.72
C MET A 117 19.95 -10.09 -1.43
N LYS A 118 20.02 -10.81 -0.31
CA LYS A 118 19.52 -10.33 0.99
C LYS A 118 20.22 -9.06 1.46
N LYS A 119 21.54 -8.98 1.25
CA LYS A 119 22.32 -7.78 1.59
C LYS A 119 21.89 -6.57 0.79
N VAL A 120 21.63 -6.72 -0.51
CA VAL A 120 21.14 -5.63 -1.38
C VAL A 120 19.71 -5.22 -0.99
N LEU A 121 18.88 -6.17 -0.56
CA LEU A 121 17.53 -5.90 -0.04
C LEU A 121 17.52 -5.32 1.39
N GLY A 122 18.68 -5.25 2.05
CA GLY A 122 18.81 -4.69 3.40
C GLY A 122 18.37 -5.64 4.52
N GLU A 123 18.26 -6.94 4.25
CA GLU A 123 17.84 -7.95 5.25
C GLU A 123 18.97 -8.39 6.21
N ASP A 124 20.22 -7.94 6.00
CA ASP A 124 21.34 -8.30 6.87
C ASP A 124 21.64 -7.21 7.89
N SER A 125 21.09 -7.34 9.11
CA SER A 125 21.80 -7.19 10.39
C SER A 125 20.81 -7.18 11.57
N LYS A 126 20.35 -8.35 12.09
CA LYS A 126 19.95 -8.57 13.52
C LYS A 126 19.70 -10.04 13.91
N GLU A 127 20.30 -11.04 13.26
CA GLU A 127 20.06 -12.46 13.63
C GLU A 127 21.38 -13.25 13.85
N GLY A 128 22.38 -12.62 14.49
CA GLY A 128 23.66 -13.24 14.83
C GLY A 128 24.24 -12.90 16.22
N ASP A 129 23.82 -11.79 16.86
CA ASP A 129 24.43 -11.27 18.10
C ASP A 129 23.88 -11.89 19.40
N LYS A 130 23.29 -13.10 19.38
CA LYS A 130 22.69 -13.70 20.60
C LYS A 130 23.25 -15.07 21.01
N ILE A 131 24.40 -15.49 20.48
CA ILE A 131 24.98 -16.79 20.89
C ILE A 131 26.27 -16.65 21.73
N GLU A 132 26.91 -15.48 21.84
CA GLU A 132 28.15 -15.35 22.63
C GLU A 132 28.00 -14.87 24.10
N GLU A 133 26.80 -14.51 24.59
CA GLU A 133 26.61 -14.11 26.00
C GLU A 133 26.06 -15.23 26.91
N ALA A 134 26.17 -16.50 26.52
CA ALA A 134 25.72 -17.64 27.34
C ALA A 134 26.84 -18.54 27.87
N GLN A 135 28.10 -18.08 27.90
CA GLN A 135 29.23 -18.88 28.42
C GLN A 135 30.24 -18.11 29.28
N ASN A 136 29.82 -17.10 30.06
CA ASN A 136 30.60 -16.63 31.22
C ASN A 136 29.74 -16.53 32.47
#